data_AF-A0A6P6NT38-F1
#
_entry.id   AF-A0A6P6NT38-F1
#
_cell.length_a   1.000
_cell.length_b   1.000
_cell.length_c   1.000
_cell.angle_alpha   90.00
_cell.angle_beta   90.00
_cell.angle_gamma   90.00
#
_symmetry.space_group_name_H-M   'P 1'
#
loop_
_entity.id
_entity.type
_entity.pdbx_description
1 polymer ?
#
loop_
_entity_poly.entity_id
_entity_poly.type
_entity_poly.pdbx_seq_one_letter_code
_entity_poly.pdbx_strand_id
1 'polypeptide(L)'
;MEQRVVFLSTDWARLTLFAECFMIFIHPLRWQHPFVPVLSRQMLDFIMAPTAFLMGCHTAHFKEVAEELDDLVVIDLDQGTVLSSISNRLELPDVPLTARDCFIFR
;
A
#
# COMPACT_ATOMS: atom_id res chain seq x y z
N MET A 1 -1.11 12.49 -6.60
CA MET A 1 -1.46 11.51 -7.65
C MET A 1 -1.62 10.15 -7.00
N GLU A 2 -2.49 9.30 -7.55
CA GLU A 2 -2.63 7.89 -7.14
C GLU A 2 -1.36 7.12 -7.53
N GLN A 3 -0.90 6.21 -6.67
CA GLN A 3 0.41 5.54 -6.77
C GLN A 3 0.25 4.03 -6.95
N ARG A 4 1.34 3.35 -7.33
CA ARG A 4 1.47 1.90 -7.25
C ARG A 4 1.77 1.52 -5.81
N VAL A 5 0.88 0.75 -5.17
CA VAL A 5 1.01 0.38 -3.74
C VAL A 5 0.96 -1.13 -3.58
N VAL A 6 1.93 -1.68 -2.84
CA VAL A 6 1.98 -3.09 -2.43
C VAL A 6 1.98 -3.19 -0.91
N PHE A 7 1.00 -3.89 -0.34
CA PHE A 7 1.00 -4.29 1.07
C PHE A 7 1.72 -5.63 1.23
N LEU A 8 2.59 -5.73 2.25
CA LEU A 8 3.32 -6.94 2.60
C LEU A 8 2.94 -7.42 3.99
N SER A 9 2.82 -8.73 4.13
CA SER A 9 2.56 -9.41 5.40
C SER A 9 2.90 -10.89 5.25
N THR A 10 3.27 -11.53 6.34
CA THR A 10 3.35 -13.00 6.44
C THR A 10 1.98 -13.64 6.68
N ASP A 11 0.99 -12.86 7.07
CA ASP A 11 -0.40 -13.29 7.26
C ASP A 11 -1.31 -12.77 6.12
N TRP A 12 -1.89 -13.70 5.36
CA TRP A 12 -2.83 -13.43 4.27
C TRP A 12 -4.16 -12.83 4.73
N ALA A 13 -4.65 -13.25 5.90
CA ALA A 13 -5.89 -12.70 6.46
C ALA A 13 -5.70 -11.22 6.80
N ARG A 14 -4.52 -10.88 7.35
CA ARG A 14 -4.13 -9.50 7.64
C ARG A 14 -4.05 -8.63 6.38
N LEU A 15 -3.51 -9.13 5.27
CA LEU A 15 -3.50 -8.39 3.99
C LEU A 15 -4.90 -8.03 3.54
N THR A 16 -5.80 -9.03 3.56
CA THR A 16 -7.18 -8.84 3.11
C THR A 16 -7.90 -7.84 3.99
N LEU A 17 -7.84 -8.04 5.31
CA LEU A 17 -8.47 -7.16 6.29
C LEU A 17 -7.96 -5.72 6.17
N PHE A 18 -6.64 -5.54 6.11
CA PHE A 18 -6.04 -4.21 6.02
C PHE A 18 -6.43 -3.51 4.73
N ALA A 19 -6.42 -4.21 3.60
CA ALA A 19 -6.79 -3.65 2.30
C ALA A 19 -8.25 -3.16 2.29
N GLU A 20 -9.18 -3.93 2.86
CA GLU A 20 -10.58 -3.52 3.01
C GLU A 20 -10.73 -2.34 3.98
N CYS A 21 -10.06 -2.38 5.13
CA CYS A 21 -10.03 -1.25 6.07
C CYS A 21 -9.48 0.03 5.42
N PHE A 22 -8.47 -0.10 4.56
CA PHE A 22 -7.89 1.02 3.83
C PHE A 22 -8.89 1.62 2.84
N MET A 23 -9.68 0.80 2.13
CA MET A 23 -10.77 1.29 1.26
C MET A 23 -11.84 2.06 2.05
N ILE A 24 -12.17 1.62 3.26
CA ILE A 24 -13.08 2.34 4.15
C ILE A 24 -12.43 3.65 4.64
N PHE A 25 -11.15 3.61 4.99
CA PHE A 25 -10.41 4.75 5.52
C PHE A 25 -10.37 5.93 4.55
N ILE A 26 -10.23 5.67 3.25
CA ILE A 26 -10.18 6.72 2.24
C ILE A 26 -11.54 7.35 1.91
N HIS A 27 -12.66 6.86 2.46
CA HIS A 27 -13.99 7.43 2.22
C HIS A 27 -14.03 8.93 2.60
N PRO A 28 -14.67 9.81 1.79
CA PRO A 28 -15.53 9.54 0.64
C PRO A 28 -14.79 9.37 -0.70
N LEU A 29 -13.45 9.37 -0.70
CA LEU A 29 -12.68 9.08 -1.90
C LEU A 29 -12.94 7.66 -2.36
N ARG A 30 -12.93 7.46 -3.69
CA ARG A 30 -13.20 6.17 -4.30
C ARG A 30 -11.99 5.76 -5.12
N TRP A 31 -11.35 4.68 -4.73
CA TRP A 31 -10.31 4.06 -5.55
C TRP A 31 -10.88 3.64 -6.90
N GLN A 32 -10.25 4.06 -8.01
CA GLN A 32 -10.71 3.76 -9.38
C GLN A 32 -9.79 2.77 -10.12
N HIS A 33 -8.73 2.31 -9.46
CA HIS A 33 -7.69 1.48 -10.04
C HIS A 33 -7.82 0.00 -9.62
N PRO A 34 -7.06 -0.92 -10.25
CA PRO A 34 -7.03 -2.31 -9.80
C PRO A 34 -6.77 -2.43 -8.30
N PHE A 35 -7.58 -3.26 -7.65
CA PHE A 35 -7.52 -3.56 -6.23
C PHE A 35 -7.49 -5.08 -6.08
N VAL A 36 -6.35 -5.60 -5.61
CA VAL A 36 -6.11 -7.04 -5.45
C VAL A 36 -5.55 -7.28 -4.04
N PRO A 37 -6.40 -7.48 -3.02
CA PRO A 37 -5.97 -7.61 -1.63
C PRO A 37 -4.91 -8.69 -1.37
N VAL A 38 -4.95 -9.76 -2.16
CA VAL A 38 -4.01 -10.88 -2.10
C VAL A 38 -3.66 -11.33 -3.51
N LEU A 39 -2.37 -11.22 -3.84
CA LEU A 39 -1.77 -11.61 -5.10
C LEU A 39 -1.05 -12.95 -4.92
N SER A 40 -1.35 -13.91 -5.78
CA SER A 40 -0.66 -15.21 -5.80
C SER A 40 0.72 -15.08 -6.46
N ARG A 41 1.61 -16.05 -6.20
CA ARG A 41 2.94 -16.10 -6.80
C ARG A 41 2.90 -16.04 -8.34
N GLN A 42 1.94 -16.74 -8.96
CA GLN A 42 1.82 -16.79 -10.42
C GLN A 42 1.37 -15.45 -11.04
N MET A 43 0.94 -14.51 -10.21
CA MET A 43 0.40 -13.22 -10.61
C MET A 43 1.33 -12.06 -10.27
N LEU A 44 2.54 -12.33 -9.75
CA LEU A 44 3.50 -11.29 -9.35
C LEU A 44 3.87 -10.33 -10.50
N ASP A 45 3.83 -10.81 -11.74
CA ASP A 45 4.11 -9.99 -12.92
C ASP A 45 3.19 -8.76 -13.05
N PHE A 46 1.99 -8.79 -12.43
CA PHE A 46 1.10 -7.63 -12.42
C PHE A 46 1.65 -6.42 -11.63
N ILE A 47 2.64 -6.61 -10.76
CA ILE A 47 3.30 -5.52 -10.05
C ILE A 47 4.03 -4.59 -11.04
N MET A 48 4.46 -5.11 -12.19
CA MET A 48 5.12 -4.33 -13.26
C MET A 48 4.15 -3.40 -14.01
N ALA A 49 2.86 -3.38 -13.67
CA ALA A 49 1.91 -2.50 -14.34
C ALA A 49 2.33 -1.02 -14.18
N PRO A 50 2.35 -0.22 -15.27
CA PRO A 50 2.82 1.16 -15.24
C PRO A 50 1.78 2.14 -14.67
N THR A 51 0.57 1.67 -14.39
CA THR A 51 -0.54 2.46 -13.86
C THR A 51 -0.67 2.26 -12.35
N ALA A 52 -1.35 3.17 -11.67
CA ALA A 52 -1.69 2.99 -10.25
C ALA A 52 -2.46 1.69 -10.02
N PHE A 53 -2.20 1.08 -8.88
CA PHE A 53 -2.85 -0.13 -8.38
C PHE A 53 -2.66 -0.24 -6.87
N LEU A 54 -3.48 -1.06 -6.25
CA LEU A 54 -3.30 -1.48 -4.87
C LEU A 54 -3.34 -3.00 -4.84
N MET A 55 -2.24 -3.61 -4.41
CA MET A 55 -2.12 -5.07 -4.31
C MET A 55 -1.55 -5.48 -2.96
N GLY A 56 -1.83 -6.69 -2.51
CA GLY A 56 -1.17 -7.28 -1.34
C GLY A 56 -0.42 -8.56 -1.71
N CYS A 57 0.78 -8.78 -1.19
CA CYS A 57 1.49 -10.04 -1.40
C CYS A 57 2.25 -10.48 -0.13
N HIS A 58 2.60 -11.76 -0.07
CA HIS A 58 3.31 -12.29 1.09
C HIS A 58 4.77 -11.86 1.11
N THR A 59 5.31 -11.57 2.29
CA THR A 59 6.68 -11.05 2.48
C THR A 59 7.78 -11.96 1.89
N ALA A 60 7.48 -13.25 1.69
CA ALA A 60 8.37 -14.17 0.94
C ALA A 60 8.68 -13.73 -0.50
N HIS A 61 7.89 -12.82 -1.07
CA HIS A 61 8.06 -12.23 -2.40
C HIS A 61 8.69 -10.84 -2.38
N PHE A 62 9.16 -10.39 -1.21
CA PHE A 62 9.72 -9.05 -1.05
C PHE A 62 10.87 -8.79 -2.02
N LYS A 63 11.71 -9.78 -2.31
CA LYS A 63 12.85 -9.58 -3.21
C LYS A 63 12.39 -9.24 -4.63
N GLU A 64 11.44 -10.01 -5.16
CA GLU A 64 10.84 -9.76 -6.47
C GLU A 64 10.10 -8.42 -6.52
N VAL A 65 9.39 -8.06 -5.44
CA VAL A 65 8.73 -6.74 -5.34
C VAL A 65 9.74 -5.60 -5.24
N ALA A 66 10.87 -5.82 -4.55
CA ALA A 66 11.90 -4.81 -4.33
C ALA A 66 12.67 -4.45 -5.60
N GLU A 67 12.74 -5.36 -6.57
CA GLU A 67 13.32 -5.11 -7.89
C GLU A 67 12.50 -4.06 -8.68
N GLU A 68 11.21 -3.92 -8.36
CA GLU A 68 10.26 -3.00 -9.00
C GLU A 68 10.04 -1.68 -8.23
N LEU A 69 10.96 -1.30 -7.32
CA LEU A 69 10.77 -0.16 -6.40
C LEU A 69 10.67 1.22 -7.07
N ASP A 70 10.95 1.35 -8.37
CA ASP A 70 10.83 2.63 -9.07
C ASP A 70 9.34 3.04 -9.16
N ASP A 71 9.02 4.19 -8.58
CA ASP A 71 7.65 4.71 -8.41
C ASP A 71 6.65 3.72 -7.74
N LEU A 72 7.17 2.80 -6.91
CA LEU A 72 6.39 1.86 -6.11
C LEU A 72 6.43 2.25 -4.63
N VAL A 73 5.28 2.15 -3.96
CA VAL A 73 5.17 2.28 -2.50
C VAL A 73 4.94 0.89 -1.92
N VAL A 74 5.85 0.43 -1.08
CA VAL A 74 5.75 -0.85 -0.39
C VAL A 74 5.50 -0.60 1.08
N ILE A 75 4.44 -1.18 1.63
CA ILE A 75 4.08 -1.05 3.05
C ILE A 75 4.19 -2.43 3.70
N ASP A 76 5.15 -2.59 4.59
CA ASP A 76 5.29 -3.79 5.41
C ASP A 76 4.39 -3.65 6.65
N LEU A 77 3.31 -4.41 6.67
CA LEU A 77 2.34 -4.40 7.76
C LEU A 77 2.88 -5.08 9.02
N ASP A 78 3.80 -6.04 8.87
CA ASP A 78 4.37 -6.77 10.01
C ASP A 78 5.38 -5.90 10.76
N GLN A 79 6.18 -5.13 10.04
CA GLN A 79 7.17 -4.23 10.62
C GLN A 79 6.66 -2.79 10.81
N GLY A 80 5.50 -2.45 10.24
CA GLY A 80 4.97 -1.08 10.25
C GLY A 80 5.86 -0.10 9.49
N THR A 81 6.52 -0.54 8.42
CA THR A 81 7.46 0.28 7.65
C THR A 81 6.91 0.62 6.27
N VAL A 82 7.35 1.74 5.72
CA VAL A 82 7.02 2.19 4.36
C VAL A 82 8.32 2.39 3.60
N LEU A 83 8.45 1.72 2.47
CA LEU A 83 9.57 1.83 1.55
C LEU A 83 9.06 2.44 0.24
N SER A 84 9.71 3.49 -0.23
CA SER A 84 9.38 4.10 -1.52
C SER A 84 10.58 4.87 -2.05
N SER A 85 10.82 4.76 -3.36
CA SER A 85 11.77 5.65 -4.07
C SER A 85 11.29 7.11 -4.10
N ILE A 86 9.98 7.34 -3.89
CA ILE A 86 9.32 8.65 -3.94
C ILE A 86 9.41 9.39 -2.60
N SER A 87 9.78 8.73 -1.50
CA SER A 87 9.87 9.41 -0.18
C SER A 87 10.88 10.56 -0.16
N ASN A 88 11.87 10.55 -1.05
CA ASN A 88 12.81 11.66 -1.24
C ASN A 88 12.29 12.77 -2.15
N ARG A 89 11.16 12.57 -2.85
CA ARG A 89 10.58 13.52 -3.83
C ARG A 89 9.26 14.15 -3.37
N LEU A 90 8.53 13.49 -2.47
CA LEU A 90 7.24 14.00 -1.99
C LEU A 90 7.41 14.70 -0.64
N GLU A 91 7.18 16.02 -0.61
CA GLU A 91 6.88 16.71 0.65
C GLU A 91 5.49 16.27 1.10
N LEU A 92 5.43 15.25 1.97
CA LEU A 92 4.18 14.87 2.60
C LEU A 92 3.66 16.07 3.40
N PRO A 93 2.45 16.56 3.12
CA PRO A 93 1.89 17.66 3.89
C PRO A 93 1.70 17.20 5.33
N ASP A 94 1.89 18.13 6.28
CA ASP A 94 1.56 17.87 7.67
C ASP A 94 0.12 17.40 7.78
N VAL A 95 -0.11 16.43 8.66
CA VAL A 95 -1.47 15.96 8.98
C VAL A 95 -2.28 17.18 9.42
N PRO A 96 -3.45 17.45 8.81
CA PRO A 96 -4.31 18.54 9.23
C PRO A 96 -4.58 18.46 10.73
N LEU A 97 -4.41 19.57 11.45
CA LEU A 97 -4.51 19.60 12.92
C LEU A 97 -5.81 18.98 13.43
N THR A 98 -6.93 19.26 12.74
CA THR A 98 -8.24 18.71 13.04
C THR A 98 -8.32 17.18 12.90
N ALA A 99 -7.59 16.58 11.95
CA ALA A 99 -7.51 15.13 11.78
C ALA A 99 -6.63 14.49 12.87
N ARG A 100 -5.56 15.17 13.28
CA ARG A 100 -4.66 14.73 14.36
C ARG A 100 -5.41 14.57 15.68
N ASP A 101 -6.21 15.56 16.05
CA ASP A 101 -6.97 15.54 17.30
C ASP A 101 -8.01 14.41 17.29
N CYS A 102 -8.78 14.27 16.20
CA CYS A 102 -9.76 13.18 16.06
C CYS A 102 -9.16 11.78 16.19
N PHE A 103 -7.89 11.58 15.80
CA PHE A 103 -7.22 10.27 15.85
C PHE A 103 -6.70 9.91 17.25
N ILE A 104 -6.41 10.90 18.10
CA ILE A 104 -5.89 10.69 19.46
C ILE A 104 -7.03 10.44 20.46
N PHE A 105 -8.21 10.98 20.21
CA PHE A 105 -9.36 10.93 21.13
C PHE A 105 -10.39 9.83 20.81
N ARG A 106 -10.05 8.87 19.94
CA ARG A 106 -10.93 7.75 19.55
C ARG A 106 -10.31 6.41 19.92
#